data_AF-A0A0V0W8C3-F1
#
_entry.id   AF-A0A0V0W8C3-F1
#
_cell.length_a   1.000
_cell.length_b   1.000
_cell.length_c   1.000
_cell.angle_alpha   90.00
_cell.angle_beta   90.00
_cell.angle_gamma   90.00
#
_symmetry.space_group_name_H-M   'P 1'
#
loop_
_entity.id
_entity.type
_entity.pdbx_description
1 polymer ?
#
loop_
_entity_poly.entity_id
_entity_poly.type
_entity_poly.pdbx_seq_one_letter_code
_entity_poly.pdbx_strand_id
1 'polypeptide(L)'
;MLSQLNILLCIVEFVHWPLLNALEKMASKCDAEQLEEISKERKLMEENLIVREILQTYIDCQYKKLFSLLDSIRTRLSIDVYIEPHVNSLYMRIRNRSFAQFLYPYSSVSMQTMASTFDTSVEEIERQLILLIEAGYITDRVIDSIDKYIYMRKPDPRHVLSQKADIQLRKLRRLVETTVIRNLIHRTNIAFKSEEPLMDRRRNHCE
;
A
#
# COMPACT_ATOMS: atom_id res chain seq x y z
N MET A 1 -18.16 32.17 24.97
CA MET A 1 -16.80 31.60 24.92
C MET A 1 -16.82 30.14 24.46
N LEU A 2 -17.55 29.23 25.11
CA LEU A 2 -17.67 27.82 24.65
C LEU A 2 -18.46 27.65 23.34
N SER A 3 -19.42 28.53 23.03
CA SER A 3 -20.16 28.52 21.76
C SER A 3 -19.30 28.90 20.55
N GLN A 4 -18.33 29.81 20.70
CA GLN A 4 -17.41 30.18 19.61
C GLN A 4 -16.39 29.08 19.33
N LEU A 5 -15.95 28.34 20.35
CA LEU A 5 -15.08 27.17 20.20
C LEU A 5 -15.80 25.99 19.51
N ASN A 6 -17.08 25.73 19.82
CA ASN A 6 -17.85 24.70 19.12
C ASN A 6 -18.16 25.07 17.66
N ILE A 7 -18.34 26.36 17.34
CA ILE A 7 -18.50 26.80 15.95
C ILE A 7 -17.20 26.62 15.16
N LEU A 8 -16.04 26.90 15.78
CA LEU A 8 -14.73 26.67 15.17
C LEU A 8 -14.47 25.16 14.95
N LEU A 9 -14.82 24.32 15.92
CA LEU A 9 -14.72 22.86 15.81
C LEU A 9 -15.64 22.34 14.69
N CYS A 10 -16.88 22.83 14.58
CA CYS A 10 -17.79 22.47 13.50
C CYS A 10 -17.30 22.92 12.11
N ILE A 11 -16.65 24.08 11.97
CA ILE A 11 -16.13 24.53 10.66
C ILE A 11 -14.92 23.68 10.24
N VAL A 12 -14.06 23.30 11.20
CA VAL A 12 -12.92 22.40 10.96
C VAL A 12 -13.41 20.98 10.63
N GLU A 13 -14.38 20.45 11.38
CA GLU A 13 -14.93 19.11 11.12
C GLU A 13 -15.76 19.03 9.82
N PHE A 14 -16.53 20.04 9.43
CA PHE A 14 -17.42 19.93 8.27
C PHE A 14 -16.74 20.27 6.94
N VAL A 15 -15.73 21.15 6.92
CA VAL A 15 -15.08 21.58 5.66
C VAL A 15 -13.77 20.84 5.43
N HIS A 16 -13.01 20.57 6.49
CA HIS A 16 -11.66 20.03 6.38
C HIS A 16 -11.62 18.50 6.45
N TRP A 17 -12.51 17.88 7.23
CA TRP A 17 -12.57 16.43 7.37
C TRP A 17 -12.95 15.68 6.09
N PRO A 18 -13.89 16.16 5.24
CA PRO A 18 -14.17 15.50 3.96
C PRO A 18 -12.96 15.52 3.03
N LEU A 19 -12.23 16.65 2.98
CA LEU A 19 -10.98 16.77 2.23
C LEU A 19 -9.92 15.80 2.75
N LEU A 20 -9.73 15.73 4.08
CA LEU A 20 -8.76 14.82 4.70
C LEU A 20 -9.11 13.35 4.44
N ASN A 21 -10.38 12.98 4.58
CA ASN A 21 -10.88 11.63 4.31
C ASN A 21 -10.75 11.26 2.83
N ALA A 22 -11.03 12.18 1.91
CA ALA A 22 -10.80 11.99 0.47
C ALA A 22 -9.31 11.77 0.16
N LEU A 23 -8.43 12.60 0.72
CA LEU A 23 -6.98 12.48 0.57
C LEU A 23 -6.46 11.17 1.17
N GLU A 24 -6.99 10.75 2.32
CA GLU A 24 -6.63 9.49 2.96
C GLU A 24 -7.10 8.28 2.14
N LYS A 25 -8.32 8.33 1.58
CA LYS A 25 -8.84 7.29 0.67
C LYS A 25 -8.00 7.20 -0.59
N MET A 26 -7.59 8.32 -1.19
CA MET A 26 -6.63 8.33 -2.31
C MET A 26 -5.27 7.75 -1.90
N ALA A 27 -4.83 7.97 -0.65
CA ALA A 27 -3.58 7.44 -0.14
C ALA A 27 -3.64 5.94 0.22
N SER A 28 -4.83 5.35 0.44
CA SER A 28 -4.98 3.95 0.84
C SER A 28 -5.28 3.00 -0.32
N LYS A 29 -6.12 3.41 -1.29
CA LYS A 29 -6.59 2.56 -2.39
C LYS A 29 -5.77 2.79 -3.67
N CYS A 30 -5.30 1.71 -4.28
CA CYS A 30 -4.45 1.73 -5.48
C CYS A 30 -5.20 1.33 -6.77
N ASP A 31 -6.30 0.59 -6.63
CA ASP A 31 -6.99 -0.03 -7.76
C ASP A 31 -7.98 0.94 -8.40
N ALA A 32 -7.92 1.07 -9.73
CA ALA A 32 -8.80 1.92 -10.54
C ALA A 32 -10.30 1.63 -10.28
N GLU A 33 -10.65 0.36 -10.04
CA GLU A 33 -12.02 -0.07 -9.73
C GLU A 33 -12.55 0.54 -8.42
N GLN A 34 -11.70 0.70 -7.41
CA GLN A 34 -12.12 1.28 -6.13
C GLN A 34 -12.13 2.81 -6.13
N LEU A 35 -11.52 3.45 -7.13
CA LEU A 35 -11.56 4.90 -7.33
C LEU A 35 -12.87 5.34 -7.99
N GLU A 36 -13.46 4.52 -8.86
CA GLU A 36 -14.84 4.76 -9.32
C GLU A 36 -15.85 4.67 -8.18
N GLU A 37 -15.62 3.81 -7.19
CA GLU A 37 -16.46 3.74 -6.00
C GLU A 37 -16.39 5.03 -5.16
N ILE A 38 -15.22 5.67 -5.10
CA ILE A 38 -15.07 7.01 -4.49
C ILE A 38 -15.83 8.07 -5.29
N SER A 39 -15.88 7.98 -6.62
CA SER A 39 -16.69 8.89 -7.45
C SER A 39 -18.20 8.80 -7.17
N LYS A 40 -18.67 7.65 -6.64
CA LYS A 40 -20.08 7.45 -6.25
C LYS A 40 -20.43 8.13 -4.94
N GLU A 41 -19.46 8.52 -4.11
CA GLU A 41 -19.70 9.36 -2.92
C GLU A 41 -19.95 10.82 -3.33
N ARG A 42 -21.08 11.08 -4.02
CA ARG A 42 -21.49 12.41 -4.47
C ARG A 42 -21.51 13.44 -3.34
N LYS A 43 -21.92 13.03 -2.13
CA LYS A 43 -22.00 13.90 -0.96
C LYS A 43 -20.67 14.59 -0.65
N LEU A 44 -19.54 13.90 -0.82
CA LEU A 44 -18.20 14.44 -0.58
C LEU A 44 -17.79 15.50 -1.61
N MET A 45 -18.29 15.41 -2.84
CA MET A 45 -18.00 16.35 -3.92
C MET A 45 -18.89 17.59 -3.91
N GLU A 46 -20.10 17.49 -3.32
CA GLU A 46 -21.07 18.58 -3.25
C GLU A 46 -20.65 19.66 -2.24
N GLU A 47 -19.88 19.30 -1.21
CA GLU A 47 -19.51 20.22 -0.12
C GLU A 47 -18.31 21.12 -0.46
N ASN A 48 -17.40 20.70 -1.34
CA ASN A 48 -16.20 21.49 -1.69
C ASN A 48 -15.76 21.31 -3.15
N LEU A 49 -15.84 22.38 -3.94
CA LEU A 49 -15.46 22.39 -5.37
C LEU A 49 -13.99 21.99 -5.60
N ILE A 50 -13.09 22.33 -4.66
CA ILE A 50 -11.66 22.05 -4.77
C ILE A 50 -11.36 20.55 -4.63
N VAL A 51 -12.03 19.86 -3.69
CA VAL A 51 -11.86 18.42 -3.46
C VAL A 51 -12.31 17.66 -4.71
N ARG A 52 -13.43 18.07 -5.29
CA ARG A 52 -13.95 17.50 -6.53
C ARG A 52 -12.95 17.63 -7.67
N GLU A 53 -12.35 18.80 -7.85
CA GLU A 53 -11.38 19.02 -8.93
C GLU A 53 -10.13 18.14 -8.75
N ILE A 54 -9.65 17.97 -7.51
CA ILE A 54 -8.53 17.07 -7.22
C ILE A 54 -8.88 15.62 -7.53
N LEU A 55 -10.07 15.15 -7.09
CA LEU A 55 -10.49 13.78 -7.37
C LEU A 55 -10.65 13.53 -8.87
N GLN A 56 -11.25 14.47 -9.60
CA GLN A 56 -11.38 14.36 -11.06
C GLN A 56 -10.01 14.31 -11.74
N THR A 57 -9.09 15.21 -11.40
CA THR A 57 -7.73 15.21 -11.96
C THR A 57 -6.93 13.97 -11.60
N TYR A 58 -7.18 13.36 -10.44
CA TYR A 58 -6.60 12.08 -10.03
C TYR A 58 -7.14 10.90 -10.85
N ILE A 59 -8.46 10.87 -11.09
CA ILE A 59 -9.12 9.84 -11.92
C ILE A 59 -8.67 9.96 -13.38
N ASP A 60 -8.62 11.18 -13.91
CA ASP A 60 -8.17 11.48 -15.27
C ASP A 60 -6.64 11.28 -15.45
N CYS A 61 -5.93 10.89 -14.39
CA CYS A 61 -4.49 10.64 -14.38
C CYS A 61 -3.65 11.87 -14.83
N GLN A 62 -4.14 13.08 -14.57
CA GLN A 62 -3.47 14.34 -14.91
C GLN A 62 -2.54 14.79 -13.78
N TYR A 63 -1.40 14.12 -13.63
CA TYR A 63 -0.51 14.28 -12.47
C TYR A 63 0.08 15.69 -12.29
N LYS A 64 0.44 16.39 -13.38
CA LYS A 64 0.92 17.79 -13.30
C LYS A 64 -0.07 18.70 -12.59
N LYS A 65 -1.32 18.66 -13.06
CA LYS A 65 -2.40 19.48 -12.52
C LYS A 65 -2.72 19.05 -11.09
N LEU A 66 -2.75 17.75 -10.82
CA LEU A 66 -2.96 17.19 -9.49
C LEU A 66 -1.96 17.75 -8.47
N PHE A 67 -0.65 17.71 -8.75
CA PHE A 67 0.36 18.21 -7.81
C PHE A 67 0.31 19.71 -7.63
N SER A 68 -0.02 20.48 -8.67
CA SER A 68 -0.23 21.93 -8.54
C SER A 68 -1.42 22.26 -7.62
N LEU A 69 -2.53 21.51 -7.73
CA LEU A 69 -3.68 21.66 -6.86
C LEU A 69 -3.37 21.23 -5.42
N LEU A 70 -2.66 20.11 -5.25
CA LEU A 70 -2.22 19.63 -3.93
C LEU A 70 -1.30 20.63 -3.23
N ASP A 71 -0.40 21.30 -3.94
CA ASP A 71 0.47 22.33 -3.35
C ASP A 71 -0.30 23.57 -2.89
N SER A 72 -1.35 23.95 -3.64
CA SER A 72 -2.25 25.03 -3.25
C SER A 72 -3.01 24.70 -1.95
N ILE A 73 -3.42 23.44 -1.80
CA ILE A 73 -4.08 22.95 -0.59
C ILE A 73 -3.07 22.82 0.55
N ARG A 74 -1.89 22.27 0.30
CA ARG A 74 -0.82 22.12 1.31
C ARG A 74 -0.57 23.43 2.04
N THR A 75 -0.49 24.54 1.30
CA THR A 75 -0.31 25.88 1.88
C THR A 75 -1.44 26.28 2.84
N ARG A 76 -2.68 25.84 2.57
CA ARG A 76 -3.83 26.05 3.47
C ARG A 76 -3.81 25.11 4.67
N LEU A 77 -3.47 23.83 4.44
CA LEU A 77 -3.38 22.80 5.48
C LEU A 77 -2.29 23.11 6.51
N SER A 78 -1.18 23.70 6.08
CA SER A 78 -0.05 24.08 6.96
C SER A 78 -0.39 25.16 7.99
N ILE A 79 -1.55 25.82 7.86
CA ILE A 79 -2.03 26.81 8.84
C ILE A 79 -2.64 26.10 10.05
N ASP A 80 -3.12 24.87 9.89
CA ASP A 80 -3.72 24.10 10.97
C ASP A 80 -2.65 23.40 11.82
N VAL A 81 -2.60 23.76 13.10
CA VAL A 81 -1.66 23.25 14.10
C VAL A 81 -1.74 21.74 14.26
N TYR A 82 -2.92 21.13 14.10
CA TYR A 82 -3.09 19.69 14.31
C TYR A 82 -2.73 18.86 13.09
N ILE A 83 -2.89 19.44 11.89
CA ILE A 83 -2.79 18.69 10.63
C ILE A 83 -1.39 18.82 10.02
N GLU A 84 -0.72 19.97 10.22
CA GLU A 84 0.63 20.26 9.75
C GLU A 84 1.63 19.08 9.84
N PRO A 85 1.79 18.36 10.97
CA PRO A 85 2.77 17.28 11.06
C PRO A 85 2.44 16.09 10.16
N HIS A 86 1.16 15.90 9.82
CA HIS A 86 0.67 14.80 8.99
C HIS A 86 0.63 15.14 7.50
N VAL A 87 0.64 16.43 7.12
CA VAL A 87 0.54 16.87 5.71
C VAL A 87 1.68 16.29 4.87
N ASN A 88 2.92 16.34 5.36
CA ASN A 88 4.08 15.84 4.62
C ASN A 88 4.00 14.33 4.38
N SER A 89 3.57 13.56 5.39
CA SER A 89 3.37 12.11 5.26
C SER A 89 2.27 11.80 4.25
N LEU A 90 1.16 12.53 4.30
CA LEU A 90 0.04 12.38 3.37
C LEU A 90 0.48 12.67 1.92
N TYR A 91 1.23 13.75 1.71
CA TYR A 91 1.74 14.12 0.39
C TYR A 91 2.67 13.05 -0.19
N MET A 92 3.60 12.54 0.62
CA MET A 92 4.50 11.45 0.20
C MET A 92 3.71 10.18 -0.15
N ARG A 93 2.69 9.83 0.63
CA ARG A 93 1.81 8.68 0.34
C ARG A 93 1.06 8.87 -0.98
N ILE A 94 0.46 10.03 -1.22
CA ILE A 94 -0.27 10.33 -2.47
C ILE A 94 0.70 10.25 -3.66
N ARG A 95 1.90 10.83 -3.55
CA ARG A 95 2.92 10.79 -4.61
C ARG A 95 3.35 9.35 -4.93
N ASN A 96 3.62 8.55 -3.90
CA ASN A 96 3.98 7.14 -4.05
C ASN A 96 2.87 6.33 -4.74
N ARG A 97 1.60 6.60 -4.40
CA ARG A 97 0.43 5.98 -5.05
C ARG A 97 0.25 6.43 -6.49
N SER A 98 0.50 7.71 -6.77
CA SER A 98 0.43 8.27 -8.12
C SER A 98 1.38 7.52 -9.07
N PHE A 99 2.60 7.19 -8.61
CA PHE A 99 3.54 6.39 -9.38
C PHE A 99 3.04 4.96 -9.63
N ALA A 100 2.49 4.30 -8.61
CA ALA A 100 1.93 2.96 -8.78
C ALA A 100 0.73 2.94 -9.74
N GLN A 101 -0.16 3.92 -9.64
CA GLN A 101 -1.31 4.09 -10.52
C GLN A 101 -0.87 4.33 -11.97
N PHE A 102 0.11 5.20 -12.20
CA PHE A 102 0.65 5.46 -13.53
C PHE A 102 1.19 4.19 -14.17
N LEU A 103 1.89 3.35 -13.41
CA LEU A 103 2.50 2.12 -13.92
C LEU A 103 1.50 0.97 -14.11
N TYR A 104 0.33 1.03 -13.49
CA TYR A 104 -0.65 -0.07 -13.47
C TYR A 104 -1.03 -0.60 -14.87
N PRO A 105 -1.50 0.23 -15.83
CA PRO A 105 -1.94 -0.27 -17.13
C PRO A 105 -0.81 -0.67 -18.08
N TYR A 106 0.43 -0.23 -17.83
CA TYR A 106 1.53 -0.42 -18.77
C TYR A 106 2.36 -1.66 -18.44
N SER A 107 2.75 -2.41 -19.45
CA SER A 107 3.73 -3.51 -19.31
C SER A 107 5.17 -3.00 -19.36
N SER A 108 5.42 -1.92 -20.10
CA SER A 108 6.72 -1.27 -20.23
C SER A 108 6.55 0.24 -20.45
N VAL A 109 7.38 1.07 -19.80
CA VAL A 109 7.31 2.54 -19.90
C VAL A 109 8.72 3.13 -19.93
N SER A 110 8.95 4.14 -20.78
CA SER A 110 10.16 4.96 -20.71
C SER A 110 10.11 5.91 -19.51
N MET A 111 11.22 5.99 -18.76
CA MET A 111 11.34 6.93 -17.64
C MET A 111 11.29 8.39 -18.08
N GLN A 112 11.65 8.70 -19.33
CA GLN A 112 11.61 10.06 -19.87
C GLN A 112 10.15 10.55 -20.01
N THR A 113 9.26 9.66 -20.47
CA THR A 113 7.83 9.95 -20.54
C THR A 113 7.26 10.18 -19.15
N MET A 114 7.63 9.33 -18.20
CA MET A 114 7.23 9.47 -16.80
C MET A 114 7.74 10.79 -16.19
N ALA A 115 9.01 11.14 -16.40
CA ALA A 115 9.61 12.42 -16.00
C ALA A 115 8.84 13.61 -16.55
N SER A 116 8.47 13.53 -17.83
CA SER A 116 7.70 14.58 -18.48
C SER A 116 6.29 14.72 -17.89
N THR A 117 5.68 13.65 -17.39
CA THR A 117 4.33 13.68 -16.80
C THR A 117 4.33 14.16 -15.34
N PHE A 118 5.40 13.88 -14.59
CA PHE A 118 5.53 14.25 -13.18
C PHE A 118 6.30 15.57 -12.94
N ASP A 119 6.81 16.21 -14.01
CA ASP A 119 7.65 17.41 -13.96
C ASP A 119 8.89 17.27 -13.06
N THR A 120 9.52 16.09 -13.10
CA THR A 120 10.72 15.76 -12.30
C THR A 120 11.86 15.28 -13.17
N SER A 121 13.08 15.27 -12.62
CA SER A 121 14.23 14.69 -13.32
C SER A 121 14.14 13.16 -13.39
N VAL A 122 14.78 12.57 -14.41
CA VAL A 122 14.82 11.11 -14.60
C VAL A 122 15.54 10.43 -13.42
N GLU A 123 16.60 11.04 -12.91
CA GLU A 123 17.38 10.52 -11.77
C GLU A 123 16.58 10.52 -10.46
N GLU A 124 15.70 11.49 -10.27
CA GLU A 124 14.83 11.53 -9.10
C GLU A 124 13.77 10.43 -9.17
N ILE A 125 13.18 10.19 -10.35
CA ILE A 125 12.23 9.09 -10.55
C ILE A 125 12.89 7.74 -10.31
N GLU A 126 14.09 7.53 -10.83
CA GLU A 126 14.83 6.28 -10.62
C GLU A 126 15.06 6.01 -9.12
N ARG A 127 15.51 7.02 -8.37
CA ARG A 127 15.67 6.91 -6.91
C ARG A 127 14.35 6.62 -6.20
N GLN A 128 13.28 7.33 -6.55
CA GLN A 128 11.97 7.12 -5.93
C GLN A 128 11.41 5.72 -6.23
N LEU A 129 11.56 5.23 -7.45
CA LEU A 129 11.11 3.89 -7.83
C LEU A 129 11.90 2.79 -7.11
N ILE A 130 13.21 2.95 -6.94
CA ILE A 130 14.03 2.02 -6.15
C ILE A 130 13.50 1.95 -4.72
N LEU A 131 13.28 3.10 -4.07
CA LEU A 131 12.71 3.15 -2.71
C LEU A 131 11.34 2.48 -2.63
N LEU A 132 10.49 2.63 -3.65
CA LEU A 132 9.16 2.00 -3.70
C LEU A 132 9.22 0.48 -3.88
N ILE A 133 10.20 -0.02 -4.63
CA ILE A 133 10.43 -1.45 -4.80
C ILE A 133 11.00 -2.04 -3.51
N GLU A 134 11.97 -1.36 -2.88
CA GLU A 134 12.56 -1.78 -1.60
C GLU A 134 11.52 -1.81 -0.48
N ALA A 135 10.65 -0.80 -0.41
CA ALA A 135 9.56 -0.75 0.54
C ALA A 135 8.43 -1.76 0.23
N GLY A 136 8.46 -2.44 -0.91
CA GLY A 136 7.47 -3.46 -1.30
C GLY A 136 6.12 -2.90 -1.76
N TYR A 137 6.02 -1.60 -2.07
CA TYR A 137 4.81 -1.02 -2.66
C TYR A 137 4.61 -1.45 -4.12
N ILE A 138 5.72 -1.67 -4.83
CA ILE A 138 5.73 -2.05 -6.25
C ILE A 138 6.61 -3.29 -6.39
N THR A 139 6.01 -4.49 -6.34
CA THR A 139 6.77 -5.76 -6.39
C THR A 139 6.99 -6.29 -7.81
N ASP A 140 6.11 -5.91 -8.73
CA ASP A 140 6.02 -6.54 -10.05
C ASP A 140 6.74 -5.71 -11.14
N ARG A 141 7.63 -4.80 -10.76
CA ARG A 141 8.35 -3.92 -11.69
C ARG A 141 9.86 -4.08 -11.55
N VAL A 142 10.56 -4.02 -12.69
CA VAL A 142 12.02 -4.02 -12.78
C VAL A 142 12.45 -2.75 -13.50
N ILE A 143 13.50 -2.12 -12.97
CA ILE A 143 14.08 -0.89 -13.49
C ILE A 143 15.31 -1.27 -14.31
N ASP A 144 15.38 -0.79 -15.55
CA ASP A 144 16.59 -0.81 -16.36
C ASP A 144 17.29 0.55 -16.27
N SER A 145 18.47 0.56 -15.65
CA SER A 145 19.25 1.79 -15.44
C SER A 145 20.02 2.23 -16.68
N ILE A 146 20.25 1.34 -17.65
CA ILE A 146 21.00 1.63 -18.88
C ILE A 146 20.05 2.26 -19.89
N ASP A 147 18.99 1.55 -20.25
CA ASP A 147 18.05 1.99 -21.29
C ASP A 147 17.02 2.99 -20.73
N LYS A 148 16.93 3.15 -19.40
CA LYS A 148 15.94 4.00 -18.71
C LYS A 148 14.51 3.60 -19.02
N TYR A 149 14.25 2.30 -18.98
CA TYR A 149 12.91 1.71 -19.11
C TYR A 149 12.50 0.99 -17.82
N ILE A 150 11.19 0.95 -17.59
CA ILE A 150 10.56 0.20 -16.51
C ILE A 150 9.78 -0.94 -17.14
N TYR A 151 10.03 -2.16 -16.71
CA TYR A 151 9.40 -3.37 -17.22
C TYR A 151 8.56 -4.07 -16.15
N MET A 152 7.45 -4.69 -16.55
CA MET A 152 6.68 -5.56 -15.68
C MET A 152 7.38 -6.91 -15.52
N ARG A 153 7.74 -7.26 -14.28
CA ARG A 153 8.22 -8.59 -13.91
C ARG A 153 7.08 -9.59 -14.03
N LYS A 154 7.14 -10.45 -15.03
CA LYS A 154 6.30 -11.65 -15.09
C LYS A 154 7.09 -12.81 -14.51
N PRO A 155 6.80 -13.28 -13.28
CA PRO A 155 7.49 -14.44 -12.74
C PRO A 155 7.14 -15.67 -13.57
N ASP A 156 8.16 -16.45 -13.96
CA ASP A 156 7.93 -17.66 -14.72
C ASP A 156 7.05 -18.64 -13.93
N PRO A 157 5.92 -19.12 -14.50
CA PRO A 157 4.98 -19.97 -13.77
C PRO A 157 5.65 -21.27 -13.33
N ARG A 158 6.59 -21.79 -14.13
CA ARG A 158 7.39 -22.98 -13.80
C ARG A 158 8.27 -22.76 -12.58
N HIS A 159 8.92 -21.60 -12.48
CA HIS A 159 9.77 -21.27 -11.35
C HIS A 159 8.94 -21.15 -10.07
N VAL A 160 7.77 -20.50 -10.14
CA VAL A 160 6.84 -20.37 -9.00
C VAL A 160 6.33 -21.74 -8.54
N LEU A 161 5.95 -22.62 -9.48
CA LEU A 161 5.52 -23.98 -9.17
C LEU A 161 6.64 -24.81 -8.53
N SER A 162 7.86 -24.74 -9.08
CA SER A 162 9.03 -25.42 -8.53
C SER A 162 9.31 -24.98 -7.11
N GLN A 163 9.35 -23.66 -6.86
CA GLN A 163 9.59 -23.12 -5.53
C GLN A 163 8.52 -23.55 -4.52
N LYS A 164 7.24 -23.57 -4.93
CA LYS A 164 6.15 -24.08 -4.09
C LYS A 164 6.32 -25.57 -3.79
N ALA A 165 6.63 -26.38 -4.80
CA ALA A 165 6.89 -27.81 -4.62
C ALA A 165 8.04 -28.04 -3.62
N ASP A 166 9.14 -27.32 -3.74
CA ASP A 166 10.29 -27.42 -2.83
C ASP A 166 9.94 -27.08 -1.38
N ILE A 167 9.12 -26.05 -1.16
CA ILE A 167 8.64 -25.69 0.18
C ILE A 167 7.81 -26.83 0.78
N GLN A 168 6.91 -27.43 -0.01
CA GLN A 168 6.08 -28.55 0.45
C GLN A 168 6.94 -29.79 0.73
N LEU A 169 7.90 -30.10 -0.14
CA LEU A 169 8.83 -31.22 0.05
C LEU A 169 9.65 -31.06 1.32
N ARG A 170 10.13 -29.85 1.64
CA ARG A 170 10.82 -29.56 2.90
C ARG A 170 9.94 -29.79 4.13
N LYS A 171 8.66 -29.40 4.06
CA LYS A 171 7.69 -29.65 5.15
C LYS A 171 7.43 -31.14 5.34
N LEU A 172 7.18 -31.87 4.24
CA LEU A 172 6.97 -33.32 4.27
C LEU A 172 8.18 -34.07 4.80
N ARG A 173 9.40 -33.69 4.38
CA ARG A 173 10.64 -34.28 4.90
C ARG A 173 10.72 -34.17 6.42
N ARG A 174 10.50 -32.97 6.97
CA ARG A 174 10.49 -32.75 8.44
C ARG A 174 9.42 -33.59 9.14
N LEU A 175 8.25 -33.76 8.54
CA LEU A 175 7.19 -34.60 9.09
C LEU A 175 7.57 -36.09 9.10
N VAL A 176 8.20 -36.58 8.02
CA VAL A 176 8.69 -37.96 7.96
C VAL A 176 9.77 -38.18 9.01
N GLU A 177 10.77 -37.29 9.08
CA GLU A 177 11.86 -37.36 10.06
C GLU A 177 11.33 -37.40 11.50
N THR A 178 10.42 -36.49 11.86
CA THR A 178 9.81 -36.47 13.21
C THR A 178 8.95 -37.69 13.49
N THR A 179 8.25 -38.23 12.49
CA THR A 179 7.44 -39.45 12.64
C THR A 179 8.31 -40.68 12.85
N VAL A 180 9.42 -40.79 12.12
CA VAL A 180 10.41 -41.86 12.30
C VAL A 180 11.04 -41.76 13.69
N ILE A 181 11.51 -40.58 14.10
CA ILE A 181 12.08 -40.36 15.43
C ILE A 181 11.07 -40.71 16.52
N ARG A 182 9.81 -40.29 16.39
CA ARG A 182 8.73 -40.63 17.32
C ARG A 182 8.53 -42.15 17.43
N ASN A 183 8.50 -42.85 16.29
CA ASN A 183 8.35 -44.31 16.27
C ASN A 183 9.52 -45.00 16.96
N LEU A 184 10.75 -44.54 16.72
CA LEU A 184 11.95 -45.06 17.36
C LEU A 184 11.92 -44.85 18.88
N ILE A 185 11.60 -43.65 19.35
CA ILE A 185 11.47 -43.34 20.79
C ILE A 185 10.45 -44.27 21.46
N HIS A 186 9.28 -44.46 20.83
CA HIS A 186 8.26 -45.38 21.32
C HIS A 186 8.77 -46.82 21.41
N ARG A 187 9.51 -47.31 20.41
CA ARG A 187 10.08 -48.67 20.43
C ARG A 187 11.15 -48.85 21.49
N THR A 188 11.95 -47.83 21.76
CA THR A 188 13.04 -47.88 22.75
C THR A 188 12.56 -47.67 24.19
N ASN A 189 11.25 -47.47 24.44
CA ASN A 189 10.68 -47.17 25.77
C ASN A 189 11.40 -46.01 26.48
N ILE A 190 11.94 -45.06 25.72
CA ILE A 190 12.55 -43.84 26.26
C ILE A 190 11.40 -42.88 26.56
N ALA A 191 10.90 -42.90 27.80
CA ALA A 191 9.88 -41.98 28.28
C ALA A 191 10.54 -40.73 28.86
N PHE A 192 10.04 -39.55 28.46
CA PHE A 192 10.41 -38.30 29.10
C PHE A 192 9.68 -38.20 30.45
N LYS A 193 10.42 -38.16 31.56
CA LYS A 193 9.85 -37.93 32.88
C LYS A 193 9.78 -36.41 33.10
N SER A 194 8.68 -35.78 32.71
CA SER A 194 8.42 -34.38 33.12
C SER A 194 7.91 -34.38 34.55
N GLU A 195 8.43 -33.48 35.39
CA GLU A 195 7.96 -33.30 36.78
C GLU A 195 6.56 -32.65 36.84
N GLU A 196 6.09 -32.07 35.73
CA GLU A 196 4.74 -31.51 35.60
C GLU A 196 3.90 -32.25 34.54
N PRO A 197 2.60 -32.48 34.79
CA PRO A 197 1.70 -33.11 33.83
C PRO A 197 1.32 -32.14 32.69
N LEU A 198 1.58 -32.56 31.45
CA LEU A 198 1.17 -31.87 30.23
C LEU A 198 -0.37 -31.83 30.12
N MET A 199 -0.97 -30.64 30.22
CA MET A 199 -2.39 -30.41 29.93
C MET A 199 -2.69 -30.73 28.45
N ASP A 200 -3.48 -31.77 28.21
CA ASP A 200 -3.85 -32.24 26.86
C ASP A 200 -4.87 -31.28 26.21
N ARG A 201 -4.41 -30.42 25.29
CA ARG A 201 -5.24 -29.42 24.59
C ARG A 201 -6.16 -30.02 23.50
N ARG A 202 -6.16 -31.34 23.28
CA ARG A 202 -6.93 -31.98 22.20
C ARG A 202 -8.39 -32.31 22.52
N ARG A 203 -8.91 -31.94 23.69
CA ARG A 203 -10.26 -32.33 24.13
C ARG A 203 -11.38 -31.29 23.89
N ASN A 204 -11.09 -30.13 23.31
CA ASN A 204 -12.06 -29.01 23.26
C ASN A 204 -12.65 -28.73 21.86
N HIS A 205 -12.93 -29.74 21.02
CA HIS A 205 -13.53 -29.49 19.69
C HIS A 205 -14.56 -30.55 19.24
N CYS A 206 -15.34 -31.09 20.18
CA CYS A 206 -16.60 -31.79 19.86
C CYS A 206 -17.66 -31.47 20.92
N GLU A 207 -18.44 -30.42 20.69
CA GLU A 207 -19.87 -30.37 21.02
C GLU A 207 -20.62 -29.96 19.74
#